data_AF-A0A918P3I1-F1
#
_entry.id   AF-A0A918P3I1-F1
#
_cell.length_a   1.000
_cell.length_b   1.000
_cell.length_c   1.000
_cell.angle_alpha   90.00
_cell.angle_beta   90.00
_cell.angle_gamma   90.00
#
_symmetry.space_group_name_H-M   'P 1'
#
loop_
_entity.id
_entity.type
_entity.pdbx_description
1 polymer ?
#
loop_
_entity_poly.entity_id
_entity_poly.type
_entity_poly.pdbx_seq_one_letter_code
_entity_poly.pdbx_strand_id
1 'polypeptide(L)'
;MTDAADSTDAPFDPFDFPADLIAAQREAAELHAELHRFQATLPWSREPHDGWQAPEQSGGLRGYGSSRPATGGWTPEQAATYDRLWQQWREKATEVHQHAHWKRCTGTTGYEARQALKQLPEAQPVVPVETPGPTQDDVTLTG
;
A
#
# COMPACT_ATOMS: atom_id res chain seq x y z
N MET A 1 1.14 28.74 35.32
CA MET A 1 1.16 27.57 34.42
C MET A 1 1.29 28.15 33.03
N THR A 2 2.50 28.06 32.49
CA THR A 2 3.02 28.95 31.45
C THR A 2 2.33 28.72 30.11
N ASP A 3 1.86 29.83 29.55
CA ASP A 3 1.42 30.03 28.18
C ASP A 3 2.52 29.54 27.21
N ALA A 4 2.24 28.45 26.49
CA ALA A 4 3.07 28.01 25.38
C ALA A 4 2.58 28.78 24.16
N ALA A 5 3.26 29.90 23.90
CA ALA A 5 3.04 30.77 22.76
C ALA A 5 2.86 29.94 21.48
N ASP A 6 1.69 30.13 20.89
CA ASP A 6 1.34 29.76 19.53
C ASP A 6 2.38 30.39 18.58
N SER A 7 3.24 29.56 18.00
CA SER A 7 4.25 29.96 17.02
C SER A 7 3.57 30.25 15.67
N THR A 8 2.70 31.26 15.61
CA THR A 8 1.95 31.61 14.39
C THR A 8 2.57 32.77 13.59
N ASP A 9 3.86 32.70 13.26
CA ASP A 9 4.44 33.61 12.26
C ASP A 9 5.50 32.97 11.36
N ALA A 10 5.59 31.63 11.35
CA ALA A 10 6.41 30.93 10.37
C ALA A 10 5.69 30.92 9.00
N PRO A 11 6.39 31.20 7.89
CA PRO A 11 5.81 31.06 6.55
C PRO A 11 5.37 29.61 6.35
N PHE A 12 4.24 29.43 5.64
CA PHE A 12 3.74 28.10 5.32
C PHE A 12 4.75 27.33 4.47
N ASP A 13 5.21 26.17 4.97
CA ASP A 13 6.00 25.22 4.20
C ASP A 13 5.11 24.01 3.80
N PRO A 14 4.86 23.77 2.50
CA PRO A 14 4.13 22.60 2.03
C PRO A 14 4.72 21.25 2.45
N PHE A 15 6.02 21.20 2.80
CA PHE A 15 6.75 19.99 3.18
C PHE A 15 6.86 19.78 4.70
N ASP A 16 6.44 20.77 5.50
CA ASP A 16 6.30 20.65 6.94
C ASP A 16 4.92 20.03 7.26
N PHE A 17 4.86 18.70 7.22
CA PHE A 17 3.59 17.99 7.35
C PHE A 17 3.15 17.90 8.81
N PRO A 18 1.88 18.20 9.12
CA PRO A 18 1.36 18.02 10.47
C PRO A 18 1.29 16.53 10.84
N ALA A 19 1.45 16.23 12.13
CA ALA A 19 1.58 14.87 12.63
C ALA A 19 0.34 13.98 12.37
N ASP A 20 -0.86 14.58 12.35
CA ASP A 20 -2.10 13.91 12.02
C ASP A 20 -2.15 13.46 10.55
N LEU A 21 -1.66 14.29 9.62
CA LEU A 21 -1.51 13.93 8.21
C LEU A 21 -0.50 12.80 7.99
N ILE A 22 0.63 12.83 8.70
CA ILE A 22 1.62 11.75 8.67
C ILE A 22 1.01 10.45 9.19
N ALA A 23 0.30 10.50 10.32
CA ALA A 23 -0.37 9.35 10.90
C ALA A 23 -1.45 8.77 9.97
N ALA A 24 -2.29 9.61 9.37
CA ALA A 24 -3.31 9.18 8.41
C ALA A 24 -2.70 8.56 7.15
N GLN A 25 -1.59 9.11 6.64
CA GLN A 25 -0.86 8.53 5.52
C GLN A 25 -0.26 7.17 5.87
N ARG A 26 0.31 7.02 7.08
CA ARG A 26 0.83 5.74 7.57
C ARG A 26 -0.28 4.68 7.64
N GLU A 27 -1.41 5.01 8.26
CA GLU A 27 -2.55 4.10 8.39
C GLU A 27 -3.07 3.68 7.00
N ALA A 28 -3.17 4.61 6.04
CA ALA A 28 -3.52 4.30 4.67
C ALA A 28 -2.50 3.37 3.99
N ALA A 29 -1.19 3.55 4.25
CA ALA A 29 -0.15 2.69 3.70
C ALA A 29 -0.18 1.28 4.33
N GLU A 30 -0.46 1.17 5.62
CA GLU A 30 -0.61 -0.09 6.34
C GLU A 30 -1.80 -0.90 5.82
N LEU A 31 -2.97 -0.26 5.69
CA LEU A 31 -4.18 -0.89 5.12
C LEU A 31 -3.96 -1.34 3.68
N HIS A 32 -3.25 -0.55 2.88
CA HIS A 32 -2.89 -0.94 1.52
C HIS A 32 -1.96 -2.15 1.52
N ALA A 33 -0.95 -2.18 2.38
CA ALA A 33 -0.05 -3.32 2.52
C ALA A 33 -0.79 -4.58 2.98
N GLU A 34 -1.71 -4.47 3.94
CA GLU A 34 -2.56 -5.58 4.39
C GLU A 34 -3.47 -6.09 3.27
N LEU A 35 -4.12 -5.19 2.52
CA LEU A 35 -4.93 -5.54 1.35
C LEU A 35 -4.11 -6.33 0.31
N HIS A 36 -2.90 -5.87 -0.01
CA HIS A 36 -2.01 -6.56 -0.95
C HIS A 36 -1.55 -7.92 -0.43
N ARG A 37 -1.20 -8.03 0.86
CA ARG A 37 -0.88 -9.32 1.49
C ARG A 37 -2.06 -10.28 1.41
N PHE A 38 -3.28 -9.80 1.72
CA PHE A 38 -4.48 -10.61 1.63
C PHE A 38 -4.74 -11.05 0.18
N GLN A 39 -4.72 -10.12 -0.78
CA GLN A 39 -4.92 -10.40 -2.20
C GLN A 39 -3.90 -11.42 -2.75
N ALA A 40 -2.64 -11.39 -2.28
CA ALA A 40 -1.62 -12.35 -2.68
C ALA A 40 -1.95 -13.79 -2.27
N THR A 41 -2.80 -14.00 -1.26
CA THR A 41 -3.28 -15.33 -0.86
C THR A 41 -4.49 -15.81 -1.66
N LEU A 42 -5.13 -14.93 -2.42
CA LEU A 42 -6.37 -15.22 -3.12
C LEU A 42 -6.13 -15.77 -4.53
N PRO A 43 -7.10 -16.52 -5.08
CA PRO A 43 -7.10 -16.82 -6.50
C PRO A 43 -7.04 -15.54 -7.34
N TRP A 44 -6.39 -15.63 -8.50
CA TRP A 44 -6.13 -14.48 -9.38
C TRP A 44 -7.40 -13.82 -9.92
N SER A 45 -8.54 -14.51 -9.88
CA SER A 45 -9.87 -13.97 -10.22
C SER A 45 -10.79 -14.05 -9.02
N ARG A 46 -11.59 -13.00 -8.84
CA ARG A 46 -12.68 -12.94 -7.86
C ARG A 46 -13.88 -13.79 -8.28
N GLU A 47 -14.21 -13.80 -9.55
CA GLU A 47 -15.27 -14.64 -10.11
C GLU A 47 -14.70 -15.97 -10.64
N PRO A 48 -15.52 -17.03 -10.72
CA PRO A 48 -15.14 -18.24 -11.44
C PRO A 48 -14.67 -17.91 -12.85
N HIS A 49 -13.54 -18.49 -13.27
CA HIS A 49 -12.97 -18.27 -14.58
C HIS A 49 -12.27 -19.55 -15.06
N ASP A 50 -12.50 -19.94 -16.32
CA ASP A 50 -11.95 -21.17 -16.92
C ASP A 50 -10.43 -21.13 -17.17
N GLY A 51 -9.75 -20.06 -16.73
CA GLY A 51 -8.37 -19.79 -17.10
C GLY A 51 -8.20 -19.40 -18.57
N TRP A 52 -6.95 -19.17 -18.95
CA TRP A 52 -6.57 -18.93 -20.34
C TRP A 52 -5.10 -19.31 -20.55
N GLN A 53 -4.79 -19.71 -21.78
CA GLN A 53 -3.44 -20.01 -22.24
C GLN A 53 -3.07 -18.97 -23.31
N ALA A 54 -1.91 -18.32 -23.18
CA ALA A 54 -1.40 -17.50 -24.27
C ALA A 54 -1.15 -18.38 -25.51
N PRO A 55 -1.46 -17.90 -26.73
CA PRO A 55 -1.09 -18.60 -27.95
C PRO A 55 0.43 -18.76 -28.01
N GLU A 56 0.88 -19.95 -28.39
CA GLU A 56 2.29 -20.37 -28.29
C GLU A 56 3.27 -19.45 -29.06
N GLN A 57 2.80 -18.71 -30.07
CA GLN A 57 3.62 -17.80 -30.87
C GLN A 57 2.80 -16.63 -31.44
N SER A 58 3.09 -15.41 -30.99
CA SER A 58 2.87 -14.18 -31.76
C SER A 58 4.05 -13.25 -31.45
N GLY A 59 4.86 -12.98 -32.47
CA GLY A 59 6.23 -12.51 -32.35
C GLY A 59 6.42 -11.23 -31.54
N GLY A 60 6.94 -11.36 -30.31
CA GLY A 60 7.39 -10.22 -29.51
C GLY A 60 8.40 -10.57 -28.43
N LEU A 61 8.17 -11.63 -27.63
CA LEU A 61 9.08 -12.00 -26.54
C LEU A 61 9.16 -13.53 -26.41
N ARG A 62 10.29 -14.13 -26.78
CA ARG A 62 10.58 -15.55 -26.57
C ARG A 62 10.55 -15.83 -25.05
N GLY A 63 9.64 -16.71 -24.60
CA GLY A 63 9.69 -17.29 -23.24
C GLY A 63 8.70 -16.73 -22.22
N TYR A 64 7.86 -15.73 -22.56
CA TYR A 64 6.84 -15.19 -21.65
C TYR A 64 5.43 -15.60 -22.08
N GLY A 65 5.15 -16.91 -22.04
CA GLY A 65 3.78 -17.41 -22.15
C GLY A 65 3.04 -17.13 -20.85
N SER A 66 2.41 -15.96 -20.73
CA SER A 66 1.50 -15.73 -19.60
C SER A 66 0.32 -16.69 -19.76
N SER A 67 0.12 -17.59 -18.82
CA SER A 67 -1.10 -18.38 -18.71
C SER A 67 -1.64 -18.27 -17.29
N ARG A 68 -2.96 -18.42 -17.15
CA ARG A 68 -3.63 -18.43 -15.85
C ARG A 68 -4.48 -19.69 -15.78
N PRO A 69 -4.34 -20.53 -14.73
CA PRO A 69 -5.16 -21.72 -14.57
C PRO A 69 -6.62 -21.33 -14.27
N ALA A 70 -7.54 -22.27 -14.49
CA ALA A 70 -8.92 -22.12 -14.05
C ALA A 70 -9.00 -21.86 -12.54
N THR A 71 -9.99 -21.09 -12.13
CA THR A 71 -10.24 -20.73 -10.74
C THR A 71 -11.73 -20.72 -10.46
N GLY A 72 -12.12 -21.20 -9.27
CA GLY A 72 -13.50 -21.12 -8.78
C GLY A 72 -13.90 -19.74 -8.26
N GLY A 73 -12.99 -18.76 -8.31
CA GLY A 73 -13.22 -17.43 -7.74
C GLY A 73 -12.93 -17.38 -6.24
N TRP A 74 -13.29 -16.26 -5.63
CA TRP A 74 -13.19 -16.04 -4.19
C TRP A 74 -14.42 -16.60 -3.48
N THR A 75 -14.23 -17.11 -2.28
CA THR A 75 -15.34 -17.41 -1.39
C THR A 75 -16.05 -16.11 -0.95
N PRO A 76 -17.32 -16.17 -0.52
CA PRO A 76 -18.02 -14.99 -0.02
C PRO A 76 -17.31 -14.30 1.16
N GLU A 77 -16.67 -15.07 2.04
CA GLU A 77 -15.91 -14.54 3.17
C GLU A 77 -14.64 -13.83 2.72
N GLN A 78 -13.93 -14.37 1.73
CA GLN A 78 -12.76 -13.73 1.15
C GLN A 78 -13.14 -12.41 0.46
N ALA A 79 -14.23 -12.42 -0.31
CA ALA A 79 -14.75 -11.21 -0.94
C ALA A 79 -15.16 -10.15 0.09
N ALA A 80 -15.88 -10.53 1.15
CA ALA A 80 -16.26 -9.62 2.22
C ALA A 80 -15.05 -9.05 2.97
N THR A 81 -14.02 -9.86 3.21
CA THR A 81 -12.78 -9.41 3.84
C THR A 81 -12.04 -8.41 2.97
N TYR A 82 -11.90 -8.70 1.67
CA TYR A 82 -11.28 -7.78 0.71
C TYR A 82 -12.06 -6.44 0.65
N ASP A 83 -13.39 -6.51 0.55
CA ASP A 83 -14.23 -5.32 0.43
C ASP A 83 -14.15 -4.45 1.69
N ARG A 84 -14.09 -5.06 2.88
CA ARG A 84 -13.87 -4.35 4.14
C ARG A 84 -12.53 -3.63 4.16
N LEU A 85 -11.43 -4.31 3.81
CA LEU A 85 -10.09 -3.72 3.77
C LEU A 85 -10.02 -2.58 2.73
N TRP A 86 -10.63 -2.79 1.56
CA TRP A 86 -10.70 -1.79 0.50
C TRP A 86 -11.48 -0.55 0.93
N GLN A 87 -12.63 -0.74 1.60
CA GLN A 87 -13.45 0.34 2.16
C GLN A 87 -12.63 1.15 3.18
N GLN A 88 -12.00 0.48 4.15
CA GLN A 88 -11.16 1.11 5.17
C GLN A 88 -10.01 1.90 4.55
N TRP A 89 -9.31 1.31 3.58
CA TRP A 89 -8.25 2.00 2.85
C TRP A 89 -8.75 3.25 2.11
N ARG A 90 -9.93 3.18 1.45
CA ARG A 90 -10.50 4.33 0.74
C ARG A 90 -10.93 5.45 1.67
N GLU A 91 -11.47 5.14 2.83
CA GLU A 91 -11.83 6.11 3.85
C GLU A 91 -10.58 6.85 4.33
N LYS A 92 -9.51 6.11 4.63
CA LYS A 92 -8.23 6.71 5.04
C LYS A 92 -7.54 7.49 3.94
N ALA A 93 -7.55 6.99 2.71
CA ALA A 93 -7.07 7.74 1.57
C ALA A 93 -7.87 9.05 1.39
N THR A 94 -9.19 9.03 1.61
CA THR A 94 -10.04 10.22 1.51
C THR A 94 -9.67 11.25 2.58
N GLU A 95 -9.47 10.81 3.83
CA GLU A 95 -9.00 11.65 4.94
C GLU A 95 -7.69 12.37 4.59
N VAL A 96 -6.70 11.63 4.07
CA VAL A 96 -5.45 12.22 3.58
C VAL A 96 -5.73 13.24 2.47
N HIS A 97 -6.51 12.92 1.44
CA HIS A 97 -6.72 13.82 0.29
C HIS A 97 -7.51 15.10 0.65
N GLN A 98 -8.39 15.04 1.64
CA GLN A 98 -9.23 16.15 2.09
C GLN A 98 -8.61 16.97 3.23
N HIS A 99 -7.41 16.61 3.67
CA HIS A 99 -6.73 17.26 4.79
C HIS A 99 -6.58 18.78 4.62
N ALA A 100 -6.72 19.54 5.71
CA ALA A 100 -6.68 21.00 5.69
C ALA A 100 -5.33 21.57 5.21
N HIS A 101 -4.22 20.83 5.43
CA HIS A 101 -2.88 21.16 4.93
C HIS A 101 -2.89 21.47 3.43
N TRP A 102 -3.61 20.68 2.64
CA TRP A 102 -3.64 20.81 1.18
C TRP A 102 -4.38 22.06 0.70
N LYS A 103 -5.25 22.65 1.51
CA LYS A 103 -5.96 23.90 1.15
C LYS A 103 -4.99 25.08 1.02
N ARG A 104 -3.83 24.99 1.68
CA ARG A 104 -2.78 26.02 1.67
C ARG A 104 -1.73 25.78 0.58
N CYS A 105 -1.66 24.57 0.01
CA CYS A 105 -0.77 24.24 -1.10
C CYS A 105 -1.30 24.82 -2.41
N THR A 106 -0.53 25.70 -3.05
CA THR A 106 -0.87 26.31 -4.34
C THR A 106 0.02 25.76 -5.46
N GLY A 107 -0.48 25.79 -6.70
CA GLY A 107 0.28 25.40 -7.89
C GLY A 107 0.72 23.93 -7.91
N THR A 108 1.84 23.64 -8.57
CA THR A 108 2.42 22.29 -8.72
C THR A 108 3.00 21.74 -7.42
N THR A 109 3.30 22.60 -6.45
CA THR A 109 3.89 22.26 -5.14
C THR A 109 3.05 21.26 -4.35
N GLY A 110 1.71 21.30 -4.49
CA GLY A 110 0.83 20.35 -3.81
C GLY A 110 0.98 18.91 -4.32
N TYR A 111 1.36 18.71 -5.58
CA TYR A 111 1.66 17.38 -6.09
C TYR A 111 2.98 16.85 -5.50
N GLU A 112 4.03 17.67 -5.54
CA GLU A 112 5.35 17.33 -5.01
C GLU A 112 5.30 17.03 -3.51
N ALA A 113 4.60 17.86 -2.73
CA ALA A 113 4.39 17.64 -1.30
C ALA A 113 3.66 16.31 -1.02
N ARG A 114 2.64 15.94 -1.81
CA ARG A 114 1.97 14.63 -1.66
C ARG A 114 2.88 13.45 -2.00
N GLN A 115 3.77 13.61 -2.99
CA GLN A 115 4.77 12.57 -3.28
C GLN A 115 5.78 12.47 -2.14
N ALA A 116 6.28 13.60 -1.63
CA ALA A 116 7.20 13.64 -0.50
C ALA A 116 6.61 13.00 0.76
N LEU A 117 5.35 13.30 1.10
CA LEU A 117 4.63 12.68 2.22
C LEU A 117 4.66 11.15 2.16
N LYS A 118 4.47 10.54 0.98
CA LYS A 118 4.50 9.07 0.82
C LYS A 118 5.89 8.46 1.00
N GLN A 119 6.95 9.25 0.80
CA GLN A 119 8.34 8.79 0.95
C GLN A 119 8.86 8.98 2.38
N LEU A 120 8.17 9.75 3.22
CA LEU A 120 8.58 9.95 4.60
C LEU A 120 8.65 8.62 5.35
N PRO A 121 9.76 8.31 6.04
CA PRO A 121 9.88 7.07 6.82
C PRO A 121 8.76 6.88 7.84
N GLU A 122 8.30 7.96 8.47
CA GLU A 122 7.22 7.95 9.47
C GLU A 122 5.83 7.69 8.86
N ALA A 123 5.67 7.93 7.57
CA ALA A 123 4.44 7.72 6.81
C ALA A 123 4.44 6.37 6.06
N GLN A 124 5.55 5.63 6.09
CA GLN A 124 5.65 4.31 5.50
C GLN A 124 5.03 3.24 6.41
N PRO A 125 4.49 2.15 5.85
CA PRO A 125 3.91 1.11 6.65
C PRO A 125 5.00 0.47 7.50
N VAL A 126 4.70 0.18 8.76
CA VAL A 126 5.62 -0.60 9.60
C VAL A 126 5.72 -1.98 8.97
N VAL A 127 6.84 -2.25 8.30
CA VAL A 127 7.17 -3.61 7.87
C VAL A 127 7.49 -4.42 9.13
N PRO A 128 6.74 -5.50 9.42
CA PRO A 128 7.20 -6.43 10.44
C PRO A 128 8.57 -6.93 9.97
N VAL A 129 9.61 -6.71 10.77
CA VAL A 129 10.89 -7.41 10.57
C VAL A 129 10.57 -8.89 10.77
N GLU A 130 10.38 -9.62 9.67
CA GLU A 130 10.50 -11.06 9.71
C GLU A 130 11.93 -11.34 10.19
N THR A 131 12.03 -11.99 11.36
CA THR A 131 13.34 -12.45 11.85
C THR A 131 13.91 -13.35 10.75
N PRO A 132 15.13 -13.11 10.24
CA PRO A 132 15.68 -13.97 9.21
C PRO A 132 15.66 -15.42 9.73
N GLY A 133 14.92 -16.28 9.05
CA GLY A 133 14.95 -17.72 9.29
C GLY A 133 16.38 -18.23 9.16
N PRO A 134 16.74 -19.35 9.81
CA PRO A 134 18.10 -19.85 9.81
C PRO A 134 18.63 -19.95 8.37
N THR A 135 19.77 -19.32 8.12
CA THR A 135 20.49 -19.38 6.86
C THR A 135 20.68 -20.84 6.45
N GLN A 136 20.53 -21.13 5.15
CA GLN A 136 20.67 -22.45 4.54
C GLN A 136 22.01 -23.18 4.78
N ASP A 137 22.95 -22.58 5.50
CA ASP A 137 24.27 -23.15 5.81
C ASP A 137 24.25 -24.18 6.95
N ASP A 138 23.10 -24.41 7.61
CA ASP A 138 23.00 -25.36 8.75
C ASP A 138 22.57 -26.79 8.34
N VAL A 139 22.22 -27.04 7.07
CA VAL A 139 21.75 -28.36 6.59
C VAL A 139 22.79 -29.04 5.70
N THR A 140 24.02 -29.22 6.18
CA THR A 140 24.95 -30.23 5.64
C THR A 140 25.96 -30.72 6.68
N LEU A 141 25.51 -31.39 7.76
CA LEU A 141 26.37 -32.40 8.41
C LEU A 141 25.60 -33.33 9.37
N THR A 142 25.03 -34.42 8.86
CA THR A 142 24.86 -35.72 9.54
C THR A 142 24.39 -36.68 8.43
N GLY A 143 25.00 -37.80 8.09
CA GLY A 143 25.94 -38.69 8.75
C GLY A 143 25.58 -40.09 8.24
#